data_AF-A0A1B6GSA9-F1
#
_entry.id   AF-A0A1B6GSA9-F1
#
_cell.length_a   1.000
_cell.length_b   1.000
_cell.length_c   1.000
_cell.angle_alpha   90.00
_cell.angle_beta   90.00
_cell.angle_gamma   90.00
#
_symmetry.space_group_name_H-M   'P 1'
#
loop_
_entity.id
_entity.type
_entity.pdbx_description
1 polymer ?
#
loop_
_entity_poly.entity_id
_entity_poly.type
_entity_poly.pdbx_seq_one_letter_code
_entity_poly.pdbx_strand_id
1 'polypeptide(L)'
;MGMTTEKMRVQLMLCFLLVNVVYIFGEKDTFLDQCITNLDCDEGRACVALSCQDPCPGVCYGNASCEVHDHVPYCACKPGFSGNPFTGCREQAPASLTDCVVTGSRPSGRKVYRVERFIKVNYFAALVHCTTHGGRLASIESKDESKL
;
A
#
# COMPACT_ATOMS: atom_id res chain seq x y z
N MET A 1 -49.81 27.07 -20.21
CA MET A 1 -49.88 27.33 -18.75
C MET A 1 -48.63 28.07 -18.33
N GLY A 2 -48.66 29.41 -18.27
CA GLY A 2 -47.53 30.23 -17.84
C GLY A 2 -47.64 30.60 -16.37
N MET A 3 -46.58 30.44 -15.59
CA MET A 3 -46.52 30.91 -14.21
C MET A 3 -46.42 32.45 -14.19
N THR A 4 -47.24 33.11 -13.38
CA THR A 4 -47.22 34.58 -13.24
C THR A 4 -45.89 35.05 -12.66
N THR A 5 -45.45 36.26 -13.02
CA THR A 5 -44.13 36.84 -12.68
C THR A 5 -43.86 36.88 -11.18
N GLU A 6 -44.91 37.05 -10.37
CA GLU A 6 -44.85 37.04 -8.91
C GLU A 6 -44.58 35.62 -8.36
N LYS A 7 -45.22 34.60 -8.94
CA LYS A 7 -44.96 33.19 -8.62
C LYS A 7 -43.56 32.75 -9.03
N MET A 8 -43.03 33.29 -10.13
CA MET A 8 -41.65 33.04 -10.57
C MET A 8 -40.61 33.65 -9.62
N ARG A 9 -40.87 34.86 -9.09
CA ARG A 9 -40.01 35.52 -8.09
C ARG A 9 -40.00 34.77 -6.75
N VAL A 10 -41.16 34.32 -6.27
CA VAL A 10 -41.27 33.54 -5.03
C VAL A 10 -40.57 32.18 -5.19
N GLN A 11 -40.75 31.50 -6.33
CA GLN A 11 -40.10 30.22 -6.61
C GLN A 11 -38.57 30.35 -6.70
N LEU A 12 -38.06 31.42 -7.31
CA LEU A 12 -36.63 31.67 -7.42
C LEU A 12 -36.02 31.98 -6.05
N MET A 13 -36.69 32.80 -5.23
CA MET A 13 -36.28 33.08 -3.85
C MET A 13 -36.27 31.81 -2.98
N LEU A 14 -37.29 30.94 -3.10
CA LEU A 14 -37.30 29.65 -2.44
C LEU A 14 -36.15 28.75 -2.91
N CYS A 15 -35.89 28.67 -4.22
CA CYS A 15 -34.73 27.93 -4.75
C CYS A 15 -33.41 28.48 -4.20
N PHE A 16 -33.20 29.79 -4.18
CA PHE A 16 -31.99 30.39 -3.63
C PHE A 16 -31.86 30.13 -2.13
N LEU A 17 -32.94 30.24 -1.35
CA LEU A 17 -32.91 29.92 0.07
C LEU A 17 -32.63 28.43 0.30
N LEU A 18 -33.22 27.52 -0.47
CA LEU A 18 -32.97 26.09 -0.36
C LEU A 18 -31.53 25.72 -0.77
N VAL A 19 -31.00 26.30 -1.85
CA VAL A 19 -29.60 26.09 -2.27
C VAL A 19 -28.63 26.66 -1.24
N ASN A 20 -28.90 27.85 -0.69
CA ASN A 20 -28.08 28.41 0.39
C ASN A 20 -28.22 27.64 1.71
N VAL A 21 -29.41 27.11 2.05
CA VAL A 21 -29.61 26.23 3.20
C VAL A 21 -28.81 24.94 3.02
N VAL A 22 -28.89 24.28 1.87
CA VAL A 22 -28.06 23.09 1.57
C VAL A 22 -26.56 23.43 1.61
N TYR A 23 -26.15 24.60 1.10
CA TYR A 23 -24.75 25.03 1.07
C TYR A 23 -24.20 25.49 2.43
N ILE A 24 -25.03 26.08 3.30
CA ILE A 24 -24.69 26.50 4.67
C ILE A 24 -24.68 25.31 5.62
N PHE A 25 -25.63 24.38 5.48
CA PHE A 25 -25.69 23.20 6.33
C PHE A 25 -24.72 22.11 5.88
N GLY A 26 -24.23 22.15 4.64
CA GLY A 26 -23.30 21.16 4.11
C GLY A 26 -23.95 19.79 4.05
N GLU A 27 -23.80 19.11 2.93
CA GLU A 27 -24.19 17.71 2.77
C GLU A 27 -23.19 16.80 3.52
N LYS A 28 -22.91 17.10 4.79
CA LYS A 28 -22.24 16.22 5.75
C LYS A 28 -23.30 15.47 6.55
N ASP A 29 -24.16 14.75 5.83
CA ASP A 29 -24.83 13.60 6.42
C ASP A 29 -23.87 12.40 6.43
N THR A 30 -22.67 12.57 7.01
CA THR A 30 -21.77 11.48 7.43
C THR A 30 -21.91 11.32 8.93
N PHE A 31 -23.10 10.91 9.38
CA PHE A 31 -23.29 10.58 10.78
C PHE A 31 -22.55 9.26 11.09
N LEU A 32 -21.36 9.41 11.67
CA LEU A 32 -20.46 8.42 12.26
C LEU A 32 -19.39 7.77 11.36
N ASP A 33 -19.00 8.43 10.26
CA ASP A 33 -17.84 8.00 9.47
C ASP A 33 -16.58 8.77 9.93
N GLN A 34 -15.57 8.05 10.39
CA GLN A 34 -14.27 8.62 10.79
C GLN A 34 -13.41 8.97 9.57
N CYS A 35 -13.57 8.26 8.46
CA CYS A 35 -12.83 8.45 7.21
C CYS A 35 -13.69 8.07 6.00
N ILE A 36 -13.38 8.64 4.84
CA ILE A 36 -13.99 8.26 3.54
C ILE A 36 -12.90 7.65 2.64
N THR A 37 -11.67 8.12 2.79
CA THR A 37 -10.51 7.69 2.02
C THR A 37 -9.33 7.41 2.95
N ASN A 38 -8.35 6.64 2.46
CA ASN A 38 -7.14 6.35 3.23
C ASN A 38 -6.36 7.61 3.65
N LEU A 39 -6.42 8.67 2.83
CA LEU A 39 -5.77 9.95 3.09
C LEU A 39 -6.36 10.70 4.31
N ASP A 40 -7.53 10.31 4.78
CA ASP A 40 -8.14 10.86 6.00
C ASP A 40 -7.53 10.24 7.28
N CYS A 41 -6.72 9.18 7.14
CA CYS A 41 -6.08 8.46 8.24
C CYS A 41 -4.57 8.79 8.32
N ASP A 42 -3.97 8.57 9.49
CA ASP A 42 -2.51 8.65 9.66
C ASP A 42 -1.79 7.59 8.79
N GLU A 43 -0.50 7.81 8.47
CA GLU A 43 0.30 6.96 7.56
C GLU A 43 0.29 5.44 7.92
N GLY A 44 0.13 5.11 9.20
CA GLY A 44 0.06 3.74 9.70
C GLY A 44 -1.34 3.11 9.74
N ARG A 45 -2.37 3.76 9.21
CA ARG A 45 -3.78 3.31 9.30
C ARG A 45 -4.48 3.39 7.96
N ALA A 46 -5.41 2.49 7.70
CA ALA A 46 -6.22 2.50 6.48
C ALA A 46 -7.69 2.79 6.81
N CYS A 47 -8.40 3.38 5.85
CA CYS A 47 -9.82 3.58 5.97
C CYS A 47 -10.55 2.27 5.63
N VAL A 48 -11.06 1.61 6.65
CA VAL A 48 -11.76 0.32 6.54
C VAL A 48 -13.13 0.46 7.16
N ALA A 49 -14.17 0.24 6.35
CA ALA A 49 -15.57 0.37 6.76
C ALA A 49 -15.83 1.71 7.48
N LEU A 50 -15.34 2.81 6.88
CA LEU A 50 -15.53 4.18 7.36
C LEU A 50 -14.86 4.46 8.72
N SER A 51 -13.89 3.63 9.13
CA SER A 51 -13.06 3.81 10.32
C SER A 51 -11.58 3.63 10.03
N CYS A 52 -10.73 4.48 10.65
CA CYS A 52 -9.28 4.36 10.54
C CYS A 52 -8.77 3.24 11.43
N GLN A 53 -8.33 2.16 10.81
CA GLN A 53 -7.89 0.94 11.49
C GLN A 53 -6.49 0.54 11.03
N ASP A 54 -5.77 -0.20 11.87
CA ASP A 54 -4.51 -0.83 11.47
C ASP A 54 -4.84 -1.96 10.46
N PRO A 55 -4.28 -1.94 9.23
CA PRO A 55 -4.53 -2.97 8.24
C PRO A 55 -3.70 -4.25 8.46
N CYS A 56 -2.77 -4.31 9.42
CA CYS A 56 -1.91 -5.47 9.66
C CYS A 56 -2.60 -6.73 10.25
N PRO A 57 -3.56 -6.62 11.19
CA PRO A 57 -4.15 -7.79 11.83
C PRO A 57 -4.76 -8.78 10.83
N GLY A 58 -4.28 -10.02 10.84
CA GLY A 58 -4.81 -11.11 10.01
C GLY A 58 -4.28 -11.18 8.58
N VAL A 59 -3.38 -10.28 8.16
CA VAL A 59 -2.83 -10.27 6.80
C VAL A 59 -1.54 -11.08 6.69
N CYS A 60 -0.61 -10.89 7.62
CA CYS A 60 0.66 -11.62 7.63
C CYS A 60 0.54 -12.89 8.51
N TYR A 61 1.19 -13.97 8.10
CA TYR A 61 1.06 -15.27 8.77
C TYR A 61 2.44 -15.85 9.11
N GLY A 62 2.54 -16.51 10.29
CA GLY A 62 3.66 -17.35 10.72
C GLY A 62 5.06 -16.74 10.59
N ASN A 63 5.64 -16.23 11.69
CA ASN A 63 7.00 -15.68 11.72
C ASN A 63 7.29 -14.56 10.69
N ALA A 64 6.26 -13.86 10.24
CA ALA A 64 6.36 -12.63 9.46
C ALA A 64 6.21 -11.39 10.36
N SER A 65 6.84 -10.28 9.97
CA SER A 65 6.56 -8.93 10.46
C SER A 65 5.60 -8.22 9.50
N CYS A 66 4.76 -7.34 10.05
CA CYS A 66 3.89 -6.46 9.28
C CYS A 66 4.34 -5.01 9.47
N GLU A 67 4.43 -4.28 8.36
CA GLU A 67 4.65 -2.84 8.34
C GLU A 67 3.59 -2.20 7.44
N VAL A 68 3.14 -0.98 7.75
CA VAL A 68 2.16 -0.28 6.92
C VAL A 68 2.89 0.76 6.10
N HIS A 69 2.74 0.69 4.77
CA HIS A 69 3.29 1.65 3.82
C HIS A 69 2.17 2.15 2.93
N ASP A 70 1.96 3.47 2.86
CA ASP A 70 0.88 4.10 2.09
C ASP A 70 -0.52 3.52 2.41
N HIS A 71 -0.82 3.30 3.69
CA HIS A 71 -2.07 2.69 4.16
C HIS A 71 -2.28 1.23 3.69
N VAL A 72 -1.23 0.56 3.21
CA VAL A 72 -1.26 -0.83 2.75
C VAL A 72 -0.37 -1.69 3.65
N PRO A 73 -0.85 -2.87 4.11
CA PRO A 73 -0.05 -3.78 4.91
C PRO A 73 1.01 -4.47 4.04
N TYR A 74 2.25 -4.42 4.49
CA TYR A 74 3.42 -5.05 3.89
C TYR A 74 3.93 -6.15 4.82
N CYS A 75 3.99 -7.38 4.30
CA CYS A 75 4.43 -8.55 5.05
C CYS A 75 5.84 -8.97 4.60
N ALA A 76 6.74 -9.14 5.56
CA ALA A 76 8.08 -9.67 5.33
C ALA A 76 8.41 -10.77 6.36
N CYS A 77 9.21 -11.77 5.99
CA CYS A 77 9.66 -12.78 6.95
C CYS A 77 10.64 -12.16 7.96
N LYS A 78 10.50 -12.52 9.25
CA LYS A 78 11.44 -12.08 10.28
C LYS A 78 12.86 -12.57 9.97
N PRO A 79 13.90 -11.90 10.50
CA PRO A 79 15.28 -12.35 10.32
C PRO A 79 15.46 -13.83 10.73
N GLY A 80 16.08 -14.63 9.85
CA GLY A 80 16.25 -16.08 10.05
C GLY A 80 15.06 -16.94 9.58
N PHE A 81 14.02 -16.34 9.01
CA PHE A 81 12.90 -17.05 8.40
C PHE A 81 12.80 -16.76 6.90
N SER A 82 12.33 -17.74 6.12
CA SER A 82 12.14 -17.61 4.68
C SER A 82 10.86 -18.29 4.22
N GLY A 83 10.32 -17.89 3.07
CA GLY A 83 9.08 -18.45 2.53
C GLY A 83 8.12 -17.35 2.07
N ASN A 84 6.83 -17.68 2.01
CA ASN A 84 5.78 -16.73 1.66
C ASN A 84 5.18 -16.15 2.97
N PRO A 85 5.30 -14.84 3.22
CA PRO A 85 4.88 -14.22 4.47
C PRO A 85 3.34 -14.14 4.64
N PHE A 86 2.57 -14.41 3.59
CA PHE A 86 1.10 -14.52 3.66
C PHE A 86 0.64 -15.95 4.02
N THR A 87 1.47 -16.96 3.80
CA THR A 87 1.14 -18.36 4.11
C THR A 87 1.91 -18.92 5.30
N GLY A 88 2.97 -18.23 5.74
CA GLY A 88 3.87 -18.68 6.80
C GLY A 88 5.32 -18.74 6.34
N CYS A 89 6.20 -18.15 7.14
CA CYS A 89 7.64 -18.26 7.02
C CYS A 89 8.15 -19.46 7.85
N ARG A 90 9.06 -20.22 7.25
CA ARG A 90 9.76 -21.34 7.89
C ARG A 90 11.14 -20.91 8.36
N GLU A 91 11.62 -21.51 9.44
CA GLU A 91 13.00 -21.31 9.88
C GLU A 91 13.95 -21.61 8.73
N GLN A 92 14.79 -20.64 8.43
CA GLN A 92 15.88 -20.82 7.51
C GLN A 92 16.95 -21.57 8.30
N ALA A 93 17.19 -22.84 7.93
CA ALA A 93 18.32 -23.58 8.48
C ALA A 93 19.57 -22.69 8.40
N PRO A 94 20.41 -22.65 9.47
CA PRO A 94 21.58 -21.79 9.51
C PRO A 94 22.33 -21.98 8.19
N ALA A 95 22.44 -20.90 7.43
CA ALA A 95 22.82 -20.97 6.04
C ALA A 95 24.09 -21.83 5.91
N SER A 96 23.97 -22.97 5.25
CA SER A 96 25.05 -23.49 4.43
C SER A 96 25.29 -22.45 3.32
N LEU A 97 25.97 -21.35 3.66
CA LEU A 97 26.84 -20.48 2.86
C LEU A 97 26.56 -20.35 1.34
N THR A 98 25.29 -20.28 0.96
CA THR A 98 24.85 -20.11 -0.43
C THR A 98 23.65 -19.16 -0.55
N ASP A 99 23.50 -18.25 0.40
CA ASP A 99 22.92 -16.92 0.12
C ASP A 99 24.06 -15.90 0.25
N CYS A 100 24.01 -14.85 -0.56
CA CYS A 100 25.17 -14.03 -0.91
C CYS A 100 25.74 -13.35 0.34
N VAL A 101 26.86 -13.87 0.87
CA VAL A 101 27.57 -13.21 1.96
C VAL A 101 28.18 -11.93 1.41
N VAL A 102 27.70 -10.78 1.88
CA VAL A 102 28.27 -9.44 1.66
C VAL A 102 29.54 -9.25 2.51
N THR A 103 30.38 -10.27 2.58
CA THR A 103 31.73 -10.13 3.11
C THR A 103 32.68 -10.39 1.96
N GLY A 104 33.11 -9.29 1.34
CA GLY A 104 34.32 -9.21 0.54
C GLY A 104 34.49 -10.28 -0.53
N SER A 105 34.26 -9.88 -1.79
CA SER A 105 34.79 -10.54 -3.00
C SER A 105 34.56 -12.05 -3.10
N ARG A 106 33.46 -12.48 -3.74
CA ARG A 106 33.34 -13.87 -4.21
C ARG A 106 33.71 -13.96 -5.71
N PRO A 107 34.60 -14.89 -6.09
CA PRO A 107 35.15 -15.01 -7.43
C PRO A 107 34.18 -15.76 -8.34
N SER A 108 34.26 -15.49 -9.65
CA SER A 108 33.41 -15.98 -10.75
C SER A 108 32.23 -15.04 -11.04
N GLY A 109 32.33 -14.27 -12.14
CA GLY A 109 31.39 -13.24 -12.57
C GLY A 109 29.98 -13.72 -12.95
N ARG A 110 29.33 -14.53 -12.12
CA ARG A 110 27.93 -14.92 -12.24
C ARG A 110 27.07 -13.93 -11.46
N LYS A 111 26.07 -13.35 -12.12
CA LYS A 111 25.04 -12.52 -11.48
C LYS A 111 24.09 -13.42 -10.68
N VAL A 112 23.74 -13.00 -9.47
CA VAL A 112 22.75 -13.67 -8.61
C VAL A 112 21.55 -12.74 -8.45
N TYR A 113 20.34 -13.26 -8.64
CA TYR A 113 19.10 -12.51 -8.56
C TYR A 113 18.25 -13.02 -7.41
N ARG A 114 17.72 -12.10 -6.62
CA ARG A 114 16.64 -12.35 -5.67
C ARG A 114 15.34 -11.84 -6.30
N VAL A 115 14.40 -12.73 -6.57
CA VAL A 115 13.15 -12.42 -7.26
C VAL A 115 12.00 -12.48 -6.27
N GLU A 116 11.44 -11.32 -5.92
CA GLU A 116 10.29 -11.20 -5.04
C GLU A 116 9.01 -11.13 -5.88
N ARG A 117 8.34 -12.27 -6.10
CA ARG A 117 7.16 -12.35 -6.99
C ARG A 117 5.86 -11.83 -6.37
N PHE A 118 5.85 -11.60 -5.06
CA PHE A 118 4.65 -11.24 -4.30
C PHE A 118 4.58 -9.76 -3.94
N ILE A 119 5.66 -9.01 -4.16
CA ILE A 119 5.75 -7.60 -3.84
C ILE A 119 5.39 -6.79 -5.09
N LYS A 120 4.19 -6.21 -5.11
CA LYS A 120 3.76 -5.27 -6.15
C LYS A 120 4.04 -3.85 -5.68
N VAL A 121 5.20 -3.32 -6.06
CA VAL A 121 5.62 -1.94 -5.73
C VAL A 121 5.99 -1.18 -7.00
N ASN A 122 6.02 0.15 -6.91
CA ASN A 122 6.53 0.99 -8.00
C ASN A 122 8.06 0.88 -8.12
N TYR A 123 8.63 1.37 -9.24
CA TYR A 123 10.07 1.30 -9.51
C TYR A 123 10.93 1.91 -8.40
N PHE A 124 10.50 3.05 -7.84
CA PHE A 124 11.24 3.75 -6.80
C PHE A 124 11.30 2.94 -5.51
N ALA A 125 10.16 2.41 -5.06
CA ALA A 125 10.09 1.55 -3.90
C ALA A 125 10.91 0.26 -4.08
N ALA A 126 10.89 -0.34 -5.28
CA ALA A 126 11.74 -1.49 -5.60
C ALA A 126 13.24 -1.14 -5.52
N LEU A 127 13.62 0.04 -6.03
CA LEU A 127 15.00 0.53 -5.98
C LEU A 127 15.46 0.71 -4.54
N VAL A 128 14.67 1.43 -3.72
CA VAL A 128 14.97 1.67 -2.30
C VAL A 128 15.05 0.35 -1.53
N HIS A 129 14.15 -0.59 -1.78
CA HIS A 129 14.18 -1.91 -1.15
C HIS A 129 15.47 -2.68 -1.51
N CYS A 130 15.87 -2.71 -2.79
CA CYS A 130 17.10 -3.38 -3.19
C CYS A 130 18.36 -2.73 -2.62
N THR A 131 18.43 -1.39 -2.60
CA THR A 131 19.62 -0.67 -2.11
C THR A 131 19.77 -0.74 -0.59
N THR A 132 18.67 -0.68 0.16
CA THR A 132 18.67 -0.85 1.62
C THR A 132 19.14 -2.25 2.05
N HIS A 133 18.95 -3.26 1.20
CA HIS A 133 19.41 -4.63 1.44
C HIS A 133 20.80 -4.93 0.83
N GLY A 134 21.56 -3.91 0.44
CA GLY A 134 22.93 -4.07 -0.09
C GLY A 134 23.00 -4.63 -1.52
N GLY A 135 21.89 -4.60 -2.26
CA GLY A 135 21.78 -5.02 -3.65
C GLY A 135 21.54 -3.86 -4.61
N ARG A 136 21.21 -4.20 -5.87
CA ARG A 136 20.77 -3.26 -6.91
C ARG A 136 19.65 -3.90 -7.73
N LEU A 137 18.82 -3.07 -8.36
CA LEU A 137 17.82 -3.59 -9.31
C LEU A 137 18.51 -4.40 -10.43
N ALA A 138 17.87 -5.51 -10.78
CA ALA A 138 18.33 -6.42 -11.81
C ALA A 138 18.44 -5.71 -13.17
N SER A 139 19.61 -5.81 -13.81
CA SER A 139 19.82 -5.42 -15.21
C SER A 139 19.89 -6.69 -16.03
N ILE A 140 18.93 -6.88 -16.94
CA ILE A 140 18.87 -8.02 -17.86
C ILE A 140 19.69 -7.64 -19.10
N GLU A 141 20.91 -8.14 -19.19
CA GLU A 141 21.84 -7.82 -20.29
C GLU A 141 22.03 -9.00 -21.25
N SER A 142 21.56 -10.20 -20.89
CA SER A 142 21.66 -11.40 -21.71
C SER A 142 20.33 -12.15 -21.84
N LYS A 143 20.16 -12.92 -22.93
CA LYS A 143 18.97 -13.77 -23.15
C LYS A 143 18.82 -14.90 -22.13
N ASP A 144 19.92 -15.29 -21.49
CA ASP A 144 19.88 -16.33 -20.45
C ASP A 144 19.32 -15.78 -19.12
N GLU A 145 19.41 -14.46 -18.89
CA GLU A 145 18.82 -13.77 -17.74
C GLU A 145 17.30 -13.56 -17.88
N SER A 146 16.76 -13.59 -19.11
CA SER A 146 15.32 -13.37 -19.34
C SER A 146 14.44 -14.62 -19.09
N LYS A 147 15.04 -15.73 -18.62
CA LYS A 147 14.35 -16.99 -18.34
C LYS A 147 14.09 -17.24 -16.84
N LEU A 148 14.46 -16.30 -15.97
CA LEU A 148 14.22 -16.30 -14.51
C LEU A 148 12.76 -15.91 -14.17
#